data_AF-A0A2K0T4M9-F1
#
_entry.id   AF-A0A2K0T4M9-F1
#
_cell.length_a   1.000
_cell.length_b   1.000
_cell.length_c   1.000
_cell.angle_alpha   90.00
_cell.angle_beta   90.00
_cell.angle_gamma   90.00
#
_symmetry.space_group_name_H-M   'P 1'
#
loop_
_entity.id
_entity.type
_entity.pdbx_description
1 polymer ?
#
loop_
_entity_poly.entity_id
_entity_poly.type
_entity_poly.pdbx_seq_one_letter_code
_entity_poly.pdbx_strand_id
1 'polypeptide(L)'
;MASQHSALDVDSVEEGEAIPTYRIDLDFPPAERYVKLATDFAPRMKEITPLFDTVLGSVVPWAWLRSIIKFVAFLVLRRVYSSEETQELAGIAKGSGVDLYFLVAFNVLLDSLLGCTSGGVLTRLKKGEINLADRQADPERRARMMHFRTLDWGMPELRSVLVVLEFVRSKSEDPQTVIARTVTYAGFVGVLTGVR
;
A
#
# COMPACT_ATOMS: atom_id res chain seq x y z
N MET A 1 20.35 7.59 -48.33
CA MET A 1 20.15 6.67 -47.19
C MET A 1 19.97 7.52 -45.94
N ALA A 2 18.71 7.80 -45.58
CA ALA A 2 18.37 8.55 -44.38
C ALA A 2 17.45 7.66 -43.54
N SER A 3 17.94 7.31 -42.36
CA SER A 3 17.27 6.49 -41.34
C SER A 3 16.05 7.24 -40.82
N GLN A 4 14.86 6.69 -41.02
CA GLN A 4 13.65 7.15 -40.32
C GLN A 4 13.70 6.57 -38.91
N HIS A 5 14.03 7.42 -37.94
CA HIS A 5 13.75 7.15 -36.53
C HIS A 5 12.24 7.19 -36.33
N SER A 6 11.64 6.02 -36.13
CA SER A 6 10.27 5.88 -35.63
C SER A 6 10.24 6.45 -34.21
N ALA A 7 9.63 7.62 -34.06
CA ALA A 7 9.23 8.14 -32.76
C ALA A 7 8.09 7.24 -32.26
N LEU A 8 8.35 6.50 -31.19
CA LEU A 8 7.29 5.80 -30.47
C LEU A 8 6.37 6.89 -29.89
N ASP A 9 5.15 6.96 -30.42
CA ASP A 9 4.04 7.70 -29.82
C ASP A 9 3.82 7.16 -28.40
N VAL A 10 4.26 7.95 -27.41
CA VAL A 10 3.95 7.76 -25.99
C VAL A 10 2.68 8.54 -25.68
N ASP A 11 1.63 8.34 -26.46
CA ASP A 11 0.34 9.04 -26.26
C ASP A 11 -0.81 8.02 -26.33
N SER A 12 -0.89 7.18 -25.30
CA SER A 12 -2.15 6.63 -24.77
C SER A 12 -1.87 5.80 -23.51
N VAL A 13 -1.36 6.44 -22.45
CA VAL A 13 -1.53 5.88 -21.11
C VAL A 13 -2.95 6.25 -20.72
N GLU A 14 -3.88 5.29 -20.69
CA GLU A 14 -5.18 5.50 -20.06
C GLU A 14 -4.94 6.16 -18.70
N GLU A 15 -5.56 7.31 -18.42
CA GLU A 15 -5.52 7.95 -17.11
C GLU A 15 -6.12 6.95 -16.10
N GLY A 16 -5.26 6.16 -15.48
CA GLY A 16 -5.65 5.22 -14.45
C GLY A 16 -6.37 5.98 -13.33
N GLU A 17 -7.46 5.40 -12.83
CA GLU A 17 -8.20 5.94 -11.69
C GLU A 17 -7.22 6.30 -10.56
N ALA A 18 -7.21 7.57 -10.15
CA ALA A 18 -6.28 8.05 -9.14
C ALA A 18 -6.46 7.26 -7.83
N ILE A 19 -5.36 6.72 -7.29
CA ILE A 19 -5.39 5.95 -6.04
C ILE A 19 -5.91 6.86 -4.90
N PRO A 20 -6.98 6.47 -4.19
CA PRO A 20 -7.56 7.30 -3.14
C PRO A 20 -6.58 7.57 -1.98
N THR A 21 -6.55 8.83 -1.51
CA THR A 21 -5.68 9.27 -0.41
C THR A 21 -6.47 9.45 0.89
N TYR A 22 -5.95 8.91 1.98
CA TYR A 22 -6.50 9.01 3.32
C TYR A 22 -5.49 9.57 4.31
N ARG A 23 -5.96 10.41 5.23
CA ARG A 23 -5.17 10.88 6.36
C ARG A 23 -5.37 9.96 7.56
N ILE A 24 -4.27 9.45 8.10
CA ILE A 24 -4.23 8.62 9.29
C ILE A 24 -3.62 9.44 10.42
N ASP A 25 -4.44 9.75 11.42
CA ASP A 25 -4.01 10.51 12.59
C ASP A 25 -3.45 9.58 13.66
N LEU A 26 -2.15 9.67 13.91
CA LEU A 26 -1.46 8.82 14.88
C LEU A 26 -1.78 9.18 16.34
N ASP A 27 -2.39 10.35 16.59
CA ASP A 27 -2.81 10.77 17.93
C ASP A 27 -4.13 10.15 18.38
N PHE A 28 -4.82 9.44 17.49
CA PHE A 28 -5.96 8.58 17.82
C PHE A 28 -5.52 7.24 18.41
N PRO A 29 -6.36 6.63 19.27
CA PRO A 29 -6.18 5.25 19.70
C PRO A 29 -6.02 4.34 18.47
N PRO A 30 -5.14 3.32 18.50
CA PRO A 30 -4.85 2.50 17.33
C PRO A 30 -6.10 1.90 16.66
N ALA A 31 -7.06 1.42 17.45
CA ALA A 31 -8.32 0.87 16.95
C ALA A 31 -9.23 1.89 16.21
N GLU A 32 -8.96 3.19 16.31
CA GLU A 32 -9.76 4.25 15.71
C GLU A 32 -9.10 4.86 14.45
N ARG A 33 -7.79 4.67 14.27
CA ARG A 33 -6.99 5.32 13.21
C ARG A 33 -7.49 5.06 11.80
N TYR A 34 -7.95 3.83 11.54
CA TYR A 34 -8.34 3.37 10.21
C TYR A 34 -9.85 3.23 10.01
N VAL A 35 -10.68 3.62 10.98
CA VAL A 35 -12.14 3.35 10.93
C VAL A 35 -12.79 3.96 9.70
N LYS A 36 -12.43 5.21 9.33
CA LYS A 36 -12.95 5.86 8.13
C LYS A 36 -12.57 5.09 6.87
N LEU A 37 -11.28 4.79 6.70
CA LEU A 37 -10.78 4.00 5.57
C LEU A 37 -11.49 2.65 5.47
N ALA A 38 -11.58 1.92 6.59
CA ALA A 38 -12.16 0.59 6.65
C ALA A 38 -13.66 0.59 6.31
N THR A 39 -14.39 1.64 6.70
CA THR A 39 -15.81 1.80 6.40
C THR A 39 -16.03 2.11 4.92
N ASP A 40 -15.26 3.06 4.38
CA ASP A 40 -15.36 3.47 2.97
C ASP A 40 -14.98 2.31 2.02
N PHE A 41 -13.94 1.54 2.36
CA PHE A 41 -13.45 0.42 1.55
C PHE A 41 -14.11 -0.93 1.88
N ALA A 42 -15.07 -0.96 2.80
CA ALA A 42 -15.73 -2.20 3.25
C ALA A 42 -16.21 -3.11 2.10
N PRO A 43 -16.86 -2.60 1.02
CA PRO A 43 -17.29 -3.45 -0.09
C PRO A 43 -16.10 -4.10 -0.80
N ARG A 44 -15.10 -3.30 -1.19
CA ARG A 44 -13.91 -3.76 -1.91
C ARG A 44 -13.07 -4.75 -1.09
N MET A 45 -12.96 -4.52 0.23
CA MET A 45 -12.28 -5.43 1.14
C MET A 45 -12.99 -6.78 1.27
N LYS A 46 -14.32 -6.80 1.26
CA LYS A 46 -15.10 -8.05 1.26
C LYS A 46 -14.95 -8.81 -0.06
N GLU A 47 -14.92 -8.10 -1.18
CA GLU A 47 -14.76 -8.68 -2.52
C GLU A 47 -13.43 -9.42 -2.70
N ILE A 48 -12.36 -9.01 -2.02
CA ILE A 48 -11.05 -9.70 -2.10
C ILE A 48 -10.92 -10.89 -1.14
N THR A 49 -11.89 -11.12 -0.25
CA THR A 49 -11.83 -12.27 0.68
C THR A 49 -11.70 -13.64 0.03
N PRO A 50 -12.31 -13.91 -1.16
CA PRO A 50 -12.12 -15.16 -1.88
C PRO A 50 -10.69 -15.38 -2.40
N LEU A 51 -9.82 -14.36 -2.45
CA LEU A 51 -8.42 -14.54 -2.85
C LEU A 51 -7.68 -15.52 -1.94
N PHE A 52 -8.08 -15.61 -0.66
CA PHE A 52 -7.51 -16.60 0.26
C PHE A 52 -7.77 -18.03 -0.23
N ASP A 53 -8.90 -18.28 -0.91
CA ASP A 53 -9.23 -19.59 -1.45
C ASP A 53 -8.38 -19.93 -2.67
N THR A 54 -8.04 -18.92 -3.46
CA THR A 54 -7.11 -19.03 -4.59
C THR A 54 -5.72 -19.39 -4.10
N VAL A 55 -5.21 -18.69 -3.06
CA VAL A 55 -3.91 -19.01 -2.45
C VAL A 55 -3.91 -20.41 -1.84
N LEU A 56 -4.94 -20.75 -1.08
CA LEU A 56 -5.00 -22.04 -0.43
C LEU A 56 -5.17 -23.19 -1.45
N GLY A 57 -5.89 -22.93 -2.55
CA GLY A 57 -6.09 -23.86 -3.65
C GLY A 57 -4.82 -24.17 -4.45
N SER A 58 -3.87 -23.24 -4.53
CA SER A 58 -2.60 -23.48 -5.24
C SER A 58 -1.66 -24.41 -4.46
N VAL A 59 -1.80 -24.48 -3.13
CA VAL A 59 -0.95 -25.31 -2.25
C VAL A 59 -1.65 -26.61 -1.84
N VAL A 60 -2.98 -26.57 -1.63
CA VAL A 60 -3.75 -27.70 -1.09
C VAL A 60 -4.87 -28.10 -2.06
N PRO A 61 -4.72 -29.21 -2.80
CA PRO A 61 -5.69 -29.60 -3.82
C PRO A 61 -7.02 -30.11 -3.22
N TRP A 62 -7.00 -30.67 -2.01
CA TRP A 62 -8.18 -31.29 -1.39
C TRP A 62 -9.11 -30.28 -0.71
N ALA A 63 -10.33 -30.12 -1.21
CA ALA A 63 -11.31 -29.15 -0.72
C ALA A 63 -11.70 -29.33 0.77
N TRP A 64 -11.80 -30.57 1.25
CA TRP A 64 -12.12 -30.84 2.66
C TRP A 64 -11.01 -30.36 3.59
N LEU A 65 -9.75 -30.56 3.21
CA LEU A 65 -8.59 -30.11 3.99
C LEU A 65 -8.50 -28.58 3.99
N ARG A 66 -8.81 -27.93 2.87
CA ARG A 66 -8.91 -26.46 2.81
C ARG A 66 -9.92 -25.90 3.82
N SER A 67 -11.06 -26.57 3.96
CA SER A 67 -12.09 -26.18 4.93
C SER A 67 -11.62 -26.32 6.37
N ILE A 68 -10.87 -27.38 6.68
CA ILE A 68 -10.24 -27.56 8.00
C ILE A 68 -9.21 -26.46 8.26
N ILE A 69 -8.35 -26.15 7.28
CA ILE A 69 -7.33 -25.10 7.42
C ILE A 69 -7.99 -23.75 7.69
N LYS A 70 -9.05 -23.40 6.97
CA LYS A 70 -9.82 -22.17 7.24
C LYS A 70 -10.40 -22.14 8.64
N PHE A 71 -10.99 -23.25 9.09
CA PHE A 71 -11.55 -23.35 10.43
C PHE A 71 -10.47 -23.18 11.51
N VAL A 72 -9.31 -23.83 11.33
CA VAL A 72 -8.16 -23.66 12.23
C VAL A 72 -7.66 -22.22 12.19
N ALA A 73 -7.51 -21.64 11.00
CA ALA A 73 -7.08 -20.24 10.82
C ALA A 73 -8.03 -19.27 11.54
N PHE A 74 -9.34 -19.45 11.40
CA PHE A 74 -10.36 -18.68 12.13
C PHE A 74 -10.16 -18.76 13.65
N LEU A 75 -9.76 -19.92 14.18
CA LEU A 75 -9.53 -20.08 15.62
C LEU A 75 -8.21 -19.47 16.09
N VAL A 76 -7.12 -19.59 15.31
CA VAL A 76 -5.76 -19.28 15.76
C VAL A 76 -5.23 -17.92 15.30
N LEU A 77 -5.63 -17.43 14.13
CA LEU A 77 -5.15 -16.16 13.58
C LEU A 77 -5.93 -15.00 14.20
N ARG A 78 -5.49 -14.58 15.38
CA ARG A 78 -6.16 -13.52 16.16
C ARG A 78 -5.35 -12.24 16.32
N ARG A 79 -4.06 -12.27 15.97
CA ARG A 79 -3.15 -11.14 16.20
C ARG A 79 -1.95 -11.19 15.25
N VAL A 80 -1.35 -10.02 15.06
CA VAL A 80 0.01 -9.87 14.52
C VAL A 80 1.00 -9.67 15.68
N TYR A 81 2.28 -9.45 15.37
CA TYR A 81 3.32 -9.31 16.39
C TYR A 81 3.10 -8.08 17.29
N SER A 82 2.83 -6.93 16.69
CA SER A 82 2.60 -5.68 17.44
C SER A 82 1.20 -5.62 18.04
N SER A 83 1.11 -5.23 19.31
CA SER A 83 -0.17 -5.00 19.99
C SER A 83 -0.90 -3.77 19.47
N GLU A 84 -0.17 -2.79 18.96
CA GLU A 84 -0.70 -1.57 18.33
C GLU A 84 -1.34 -1.92 16.99
N GLU A 85 -0.60 -2.59 16.10
CA GLU A 85 -1.12 -3.07 14.80
C GLU A 85 -2.28 -4.05 14.98
N THR A 86 -2.25 -4.89 16.02
CA THR A 86 -3.37 -5.79 16.33
C THR A 86 -4.64 -5.01 16.67
N GLN A 87 -4.53 -3.90 17.40
CA GLN A 87 -5.66 -3.03 17.69
C GLN A 87 -6.15 -2.30 16.43
N GLU A 88 -5.24 -1.85 15.57
CA GLU A 88 -5.59 -1.27 14.26
C GLU A 88 -6.38 -2.27 13.40
N LEU A 89 -5.92 -3.53 13.30
CA LEU A 89 -6.64 -4.60 12.60
C LEU A 89 -8.00 -4.90 13.24
N ALA A 90 -8.13 -4.87 14.57
CA ALA A 90 -9.41 -5.03 15.24
C ALA A 90 -10.38 -3.88 14.90
N GLY A 91 -9.88 -2.65 14.81
CA GLY A 91 -10.62 -1.47 14.36
C GLY A 91 -11.09 -1.61 12.91
N ILE A 92 -10.19 -2.05 12.02
CA ILE A 92 -10.48 -2.30 10.61
C ILE A 92 -11.51 -3.42 10.47
N ALA A 93 -11.38 -4.53 11.20
CA ALA A 93 -12.35 -5.63 11.19
C ALA A 93 -13.74 -5.13 11.54
N LYS A 94 -13.85 -4.32 12.61
CA LYS A 94 -15.12 -3.72 13.04
C LYS A 94 -15.70 -2.77 11.99
N GLY A 95 -14.89 -1.91 11.38
CA GLY A 95 -15.34 -0.92 10.40
C GLY A 95 -15.71 -1.51 9.04
N SER A 96 -14.94 -2.50 8.57
CA SER A 96 -15.16 -3.15 7.28
C SER A 96 -16.17 -4.30 7.35
N GLY A 97 -16.32 -4.94 8.51
CA GLY A 97 -17.05 -6.20 8.67
C GLY A 97 -16.34 -7.41 8.05
N VAL A 98 -15.03 -7.31 7.79
CA VAL A 98 -14.18 -8.43 7.40
C VAL A 98 -13.64 -9.11 8.66
N ASP A 99 -13.65 -10.43 8.70
CA ASP A 99 -13.21 -11.18 9.87
C ASP A 99 -11.71 -10.94 10.17
N LEU A 100 -11.38 -10.83 11.46
CA LEU A 100 -10.02 -10.54 11.91
C LEU A 100 -9.00 -11.57 11.42
N TYR A 101 -9.38 -12.86 11.37
CA TYR A 101 -8.48 -13.92 10.90
C TYR A 101 -8.05 -13.70 9.45
N PHE A 102 -8.96 -13.19 8.61
CA PHE A 102 -8.65 -12.87 7.21
C PHE A 102 -7.67 -11.71 7.16
N LEU A 103 -7.90 -10.64 7.93
CA LEU A 103 -6.98 -9.49 7.96
C LEU A 103 -5.58 -9.89 8.46
N VAL A 104 -5.50 -10.72 9.50
CA VAL A 104 -4.22 -11.25 10.00
C VAL A 104 -3.53 -12.08 8.90
N ALA A 105 -4.26 -12.99 8.26
CA ALA A 105 -3.72 -13.79 7.16
C ALA A 105 -3.26 -12.91 5.99
N PHE A 106 -4.04 -11.89 5.62
CA PHE A 106 -3.73 -10.96 4.56
C PHE A 106 -2.43 -10.19 4.81
N ASN A 107 -2.21 -9.71 6.03
CA ASN A 107 -0.96 -9.04 6.41
C ASN A 107 0.25 -9.99 6.30
N VAL A 108 0.12 -11.20 6.83
CA VAL A 108 1.20 -12.21 6.75
C VAL A 108 1.50 -12.63 5.31
N LEU A 109 0.48 -12.80 4.48
CA LEU A 109 0.64 -13.21 3.07
C LEU A 109 1.28 -12.11 2.24
N LEU A 110 0.90 -10.85 2.44
CA LEU A 110 1.54 -9.71 1.78
C LEU A 110 3.03 -9.64 2.15
N ASP A 111 3.38 -9.82 3.42
CA ASP A 111 4.78 -9.82 3.84
C ASP A 111 5.59 -11.00 3.25
N SER A 112 4.94 -12.14 3.01
CA SER A 112 5.63 -13.39 2.63
C SER A 112 5.69 -13.64 1.13
N LEU A 113 4.72 -13.15 0.35
CA LEU A 113 4.50 -13.58 -1.03
C LEU A 113 4.64 -12.46 -2.07
N LEU A 114 4.93 -11.23 -1.64
CA LEU A 114 5.17 -10.12 -2.57
C LEU A 114 6.56 -10.17 -3.17
N GLY A 115 6.62 -10.09 -4.50
CA GLY A 115 7.82 -9.72 -5.24
C GLY A 115 7.93 -8.20 -5.35
N CYS A 116 9.16 -7.68 -5.49
CA CYS A 116 9.37 -6.28 -5.81
C CYS A 116 10.63 -6.08 -6.65
N THR A 117 10.62 -5.03 -7.48
CA THR A 117 11.82 -4.47 -8.09
C THR A 117 11.96 -3.04 -7.58
N SER A 118 13.07 -2.72 -6.92
CA SER A 118 13.32 -1.39 -6.36
C SER A 118 14.60 -0.79 -6.94
N GLY A 119 14.63 0.52 -7.08
CA GLY A 119 15.79 1.23 -7.62
C GLY A 119 15.90 2.66 -7.11
N GLY A 120 17.13 3.16 -7.10
CA GLY A 120 17.47 4.53 -6.78
C GLY A 120 18.32 5.13 -7.89
N VAL A 121 17.93 6.29 -8.40
CA VAL A 121 18.67 6.99 -9.46
C VAL A 121 18.93 8.42 -9.03
N LEU A 122 20.19 8.84 -9.16
CA LEU A 122 20.55 10.24 -9.01
C LEU A 122 20.10 11.01 -10.26
N THR A 123 19.05 11.81 -10.12
CA THR A 123 18.50 12.66 -11.16
C THR A 123 19.08 14.06 -11.05
N ARG A 124 19.08 14.83 -12.16
CA ARG A 124 19.46 16.25 -12.16
C ARG A 124 18.37 17.04 -12.84
N LEU A 125 18.04 18.21 -12.29
CA LEU A 125 17.10 19.13 -12.92
C LEU A 125 17.61 19.57 -14.29
N LYS A 126 16.72 19.60 -15.29
CA LYS A 126 17.07 20.06 -16.63
C LYS A 126 17.35 21.57 -16.58
N LYS A 127 18.29 22.06 -17.39
CA LYS A 127 18.79 23.46 -17.38
C LYS A 127 17.69 24.54 -17.48
N GLY A 128 16.48 24.20 -17.97
CA GLY A 128 15.31 25.06 -18.10
C GLY A 128 14.32 25.05 -16.92
N GLU A 129 14.42 24.11 -15.99
CA GLU A 129 13.56 23.99 -14.79
C GLU A 129 14.24 24.58 -13.54
N ILE A 130 15.40 25.20 -13.72
CA ILE A 130 16.21 25.76 -12.64
C ILE A 130 15.70 27.16 -12.31
N ASN A 131 15.00 27.29 -11.17
CA ASN A 131 14.63 28.58 -10.59
C ASN A 131 15.89 29.41 -10.27
N LEU A 132 15.75 30.73 -10.16
CA LEU A 132 16.88 31.64 -9.90
C LEU A 132 17.69 31.25 -8.63
N ALA A 133 17.02 30.70 -7.62
CA ALA A 133 17.66 30.18 -6.40
C ALA A 133 18.55 28.93 -6.66
N ASP A 134 18.13 28.02 -7.55
CA ASP A 134 18.86 26.80 -7.88
C ASP A 134 20.05 27.05 -8.83
N ARG A 135 20.07 28.23 -9.51
CA ARG A 135 21.19 28.63 -10.39
C ARG A 135 22.45 29.02 -9.62
N GLN A 136 22.32 29.47 -8.37
CA GLN A 136 23.46 29.79 -7.49
C GLN A 136 23.92 28.60 -6.64
N ALA A 137 23.17 27.50 -6.64
CA ALA A 137 23.55 26.28 -5.93
C ALA A 137 24.59 25.46 -6.72
N ASP A 138 25.53 24.85 -5.97
CA ASP A 138 26.58 23.94 -6.43
C ASP A 138 26.02 22.79 -7.29
N PRO A 139 26.71 22.26 -8.33
CA PRO A 139 26.19 21.19 -9.18
C PRO A 139 25.77 19.93 -8.43
N GLU A 140 26.39 19.64 -7.28
CA GLU A 140 25.97 18.55 -6.38
C GLU A 140 24.63 18.83 -5.70
N ARG A 141 24.32 20.08 -5.36
CA ARG A 141 23.02 20.50 -4.80
C ARG A 141 21.86 20.40 -5.79
N ARG A 142 22.15 20.25 -7.10
CA ARG A 142 21.13 20.05 -8.15
C ARG A 142 20.78 18.58 -8.39
N ALA A 143 21.51 17.68 -7.75
CA ALA A 143 21.25 16.25 -7.85
C ALA A 143 20.16 15.85 -6.84
N ARG A 144 19.12 15.16 -7.31
CA ARG A 144 18.00 14.67 -6.48
C ARG A 144 17.94 13.16 -6.59
N MET A 145 17.80 12.47 -5.46
CA MET A 145 17.56 11.04 -5.46
C MET A 145 16.11 10.76 -5.85
N MET A 146 15.91 9.98 -6.92
CA MET A 146 14.62 9.39 -7.25
C MET A 146 14.63 7.94 -6.79
N HIS A 147 13.73 7.59 -5.88
CA HIS A 147 13.48 6.21 -5.50
C HIS A 147 12.19 5.73 -6.16
N PHE A 148 12.23 4.55 -6.75
CA PHE A 148 11.07 3.93 -7.39
C PHE A 148 11.01 2.45 -7.06
N ARG A 149 9.81 1.88 -7.18
CA ARG A 149 9.66 0.43 -7.17
C ARG A 149 8.40 -0.06 -7.85
N THR A 150 8.40 -1.35 -8.17
CA THR A 150 7.21 -2.15 -8.44
C THR A 150 6.90 -3.05 -7.24
N LEU A 151 5.65 -3.51 -7.17
CA LEU A 151 5.19 -4.47 -6.18
C LEU A 151 4.27 -5.47 -6.87
N ASP A 152 4.65 -6.74 -6.86
CA ASP A 152 4.14 -7.75 -7.78
C ASP A 152 3.67 -8.99 -7.01
N TRP A 153 2.37 -9.32 -7.12
CA TRP A 153 1.79 -10.56 -6.53
C TRP A 153 0.98 -11.41 -7.51
N GLY A 154 0.76 -10.96 -8.75
CA GLY A 154 -0.08 -11.69 -9.70
C GLY A 154 -1.57 -11.79 -9.33
N MET A 155 -2.06 -10.97 -8.39
CA MET A 155 -3.48 -10.86 -8.01
C MET A 155 -4.02 -9.48 -8.40
N PRO A 156 -4.56 -9.30 -9.62
CA PRO A 156 -5.03 -8.00 -10.10
C PRO A 156 -6.15 -7.39 -9.25
N GLU A 157 -6.94 -8.21 -8.56
CA GLU A 157 -8.06 -7.81 -7.70
C GLU A 157 -7.59 -6.91 -6.54
N LEU A 158 -6.34 -7.05 -6.10
CA LEU A 158 -5.75 -6.23 -5.05
C LEU A 158 -5.61 -4.76 -5.45
N ARG A 159 -5.64 -4.44 -6.75
CA ARG A 159 -5.64 -3.04 -7.22
C ARG A 159 -6.85 -2.27 -6.72
N SER A 160 -7.99 -2.94 -6.52
CA SER A 160 -9.24 -2.32 -6.03
C SER A 160 -9.12 -1.75 -4.62
N VAL A 161 -8.22 -2.29 -3.81
CA VAL A 161 -7.99 -1.88 -2.41
C VAL A 161 -6.71 -1.07 -2.24
N LEU A 162 -6.05 -0.62 -3.33
CA LEU A 162 -4.91 0.28 -3.24
C LEU A 162 -5.32 1.64 -2.67
N VAL A 163 -4.50 2.14 -1.74
CA VAL A 163 -4.68 3.45 -1.10
C VAL A 163 -3.35 4.13 -0.85
N VAL A 164 -3.38 5.47 -0.84
CA VAL A 164 -2.30 6.30 -0.33
C VAL A 164 -2.65 6.71 1.09
N LEU A 165 -1.74 6.50 2.04
CA LEU A 165 -1.93 6.96 3.43
C LEU A 165 -0.97 8.09 3.74
N GLU A 166 -1.51 9.18 4.26
CA GLU A 166 -0.77 10.31 4.80
C GLU A 166 -0.86 10.29 6.32
N PHE A 167 0.27 10.11 6.99
CA PHE A 167 0.31 10.09 8.44
C PHE A 167 0.48 11.51 8.98
N VAL A 168 -0.34 11.86 9.96
CA VAL A 168 -0.33 13.16 10.64
C VAL A 168 -0.40 12.96 12.16
N ARG A 169 -0.14 14.02 12.91
CA ARG A 169 -0.31 14.08 14.37
C ARG A 169 -1.11 15.33 14.73
N SER A 170 -2.41 15.19 14.96
CA SER A 170 -3.30 16.33 15.21
C SER A 170 -2.97 17.14 16.47
N LYS A 171 -2.24 16.56 17.43
CA LYS A 171 -1.80 17.21 18.68
C LYS A 171 -0.39 17.80 18.58
N SER A 172 0.27 17.72 17.42
CA SER A 172 1.58 18.33 17.20
C SER A 172 1.50 19.85 16.96
N GLU A 173 2.65 20.53 16.96
CA GLU A 173 2.73 21.97 16.67
C GLU A 173 2.22 22.34 15.27
N ASP A 174 2.31 21.40 14.32
CA ASP A 174 1.75 21.53 12.97
C ASP A 174 0.87 20.32 12.62
N PRO A 175 -0.43 20.36 12.98
CA PRO A 175 -1.38 19.29 12.73
C PRO A 175 -1.62 18.94 11.25
N GLN A 176 -1.23 19.83 10.32
CA GLN A 176 -1.43 19.63 8.88
C GLN A 176 -0.20 19.05 8.19
N THR A 177 0.95 19.03 8.86
CA THR A 177 2.16 18.45 8.30
C THR A 177 2.02 16.93 8.19
N VAL A 178 2.15 16.45 6.95
CA VAL A 178 2.26 15.02 6.65
C VAL A 178 3.68 14.57 7.01
N ILE A 179 3.80 13.71 8.01
CA ILE A 179 5.09 13.24 8.54
C ILE A 179 5.62 11.99 7.83
N ALA A 180 4.74 11.28 7.12
CA ALA A 180 5.07 10.16 6.26
C ALA A 180 3.93 9.92 5.27
N ARG A 181 4.26 9.39 4.10
CA ARG A 181 3.28 8.97 3.10
C ARG A 181 3.58 7.56 2.64
N THR A 182 2.56 6.72 2.52
CA THR A 182 2.69 5.33 2.03
C THR A 182 1.73 5.04 0.89
N VAL A 183 2.08 4.06 0.06
CA VAL A 183 1.16 3.41 -0.88
C VAL A 183 1.02 1.96 -0.44
N THR A 184 -0.22 1.55 -0.14
CA THR A 184 -0.52 0.29 0.54
C THR A 184 -1.90 -0.25 0.12
N TYR A 185 -2.34 -1.33 0.76
CA TYR A 185 -3.64 -1.95 0.59
C TYR A 185 -4.54 -1.67 1.81
N ALA A 186 -5.81 -1.33 1.61
CA ALA A 186 -6.78 -1.22 2.68
C ALA A 186 -6.90 -2.57 3.41
N GLY A 187 -6.68 -2.56 4.73
CA GLY A 187 -6.60 -3.77 5.55
C GLY A 187 -5.18 -4.26 5.85
N PHE A 188 -4.15 -3.65 5.25
CA PHE A 188 -2.75 -3.88 5.59
C PHE A 188 -2.23 -2.75 6.48
N VAL A 189 -1.68 -3.10 7.65
CA VAL A 189 -1.16 -2.14 8.65
C VAL A 189 0.37 -2.01 8.61
N GLY A 190 1.06 -2.92 7.92
CA GLY A 190 2.48 -2.80 7.66
C GLY A 190 2.81 -1.69 6.65
N VAL A 191 4.11 -1.47 6.43
CA VAL A 191 4.59 -0.52 5.43
C VAL A 191 5.46 -1.24 4.42
N LEU A 192 4.90 -1.48 3.25
CA LEU A 192 5.67 -1.93 2.11
C LEU A 192 6.31 -0.72 1.46
N THR A 193 5.53 0.28 1.03
CA THR A 193 5.99 1.50 0.31
C THR A 193 5.78 2.74 1.12
N GLY A 194 6.85 3.49 1.42
CA GLY A 194 6.74 4.74 2.15
C GLY A 194 7.87 5.71 1.90
N VAL A 195 7.61 6.98 2.19
CA VAL A 195 8.58 8.07 2.25
C VAL A 195 8.26 8.97 3.44
N ARG A 196 9.29 9.60 4.00
CA ARG A 196 9.22 10.61 5.05
C ARG A 196 9.83 11.91 4.57
#